data_AF-B1XUE5-F1
#
_entry.id   AF-B1XUE5-F1
#
_cell.length_a   1.000
_cell.length_b   1.000
_cell.length_c   1.000
_cell.angle_alpha   90.00
_cell.angle_beta   90.00
_cell.angle_gamma   90.00
#
_symmetry.space_group_name_H-M   'P 1'
#
loop_
_entity.id
_entity.type
_entity.pdbx_description
1 polymer ?
#
loop_
_entity_poly.entity_id
_entity_poly.type
_entity_poly.pdbx_seq_one_letter_code
_entity_poly.pdbx_strand_id
1 'polypeptide(L)'
;MSFHMQDDQNDDSIMAEINMTPMVDVMLVLLIIFIITLPLIQQAVKVELPKANSVRNEVKPESAQKEPQPEINLRADKSVKYEYVAQVLAASRRSGLTKLGFVTESN
;
A
#
# COMPACT_ATOMS: atom_id res chain seq x y z
N MET A 1 -39.53 -77.66 -16.38
CA MET A 1 -38.40 -76.89 -15.84
C MET A 1 -38.74 -75.42 -16.01
N SER A 2 -39.12 -74.75 -14.92
CA SER A 2 -39.48 -73.33 -14.90
C SER A 2 -38.31 -72.53 -14.35
N PHE A 3 -37.85 -71.57 -15.15
CA PHE A 3 -36.84 -70.59 -14.79
C PHE A 3 -37.37 -69.71 -13.64
N HIS A 4 -36.60 -69.58 -12.56
CA HIS A 4 -36.83 -68.58 -11.53
C HIS A 4 -35.58 -67.69 -11.52
N MET A 5 -35.74 -66.48 -12.05
CA MET A 5 -34.72 -65.44 -12.10
C MET A 5 -34.69 -64.81 -10.71
N GLN A 6 -33.65 -65.12 -9.93
CA GLN A 6 -33.44 -64.49 -8.64
C GLN A 6 -32.81 -63.12 -8.90
N ASP A 7 -33.60 -62.09 -8.59
CA ASP A 7 -33.31 -60.67 -8.79
C ASP A 7 -32.08 -60.24 -7.99
N ASP A 8 -31.20 -59.52 -8.67
CA ASP A 8 -29.86 -59.08 -8.25
C ASP A 8 -30.00 -57.71 -7.57
N GLN A 9 -30.45 -57.70 -6.31
CA GLN A 9 -30.64 -56.45 -5.56
C GLN A 9 -30.12 -56.64 -4.13
N ASN A 10 -28.81 -56.44 -3.91
CA ASN A 10 -28.23 -56.07 -2.61
C ASN A 10 -26.72 -55.71 -2.73
N ASP A 11 -26.31 -54.97 -3.77
CA ASP A 11 -24.94 -54.43 -3.89
C ASP A 11 -24.89 -52.90 -3.68
N ASP A 12 -25.93 -52.33 -3.06
CA ASP A 12 -26.05 -50.90 -2.71
C ASP A 12 -25.40 -50.54 -1.35
N SER A 13 -24.39 -51.31 -0.92
CA SER A 13 -23.70 -51.10 0.37
C SER A 13 -22.18 -51.11 0.29
N ILE A 14 -21.60 -50.80 -0.87
CA ILE A 14 -20.26 -50.21 -0.88
C ILE A 14 -20.47 -48.71 -0.92
N MET A 15 -20.63 -48.13 0.27
CA MET A 15 -20.66 -46.69 0.48
C MET A 15 -19.35 -46.11 -0.04
N ALA A 16 -19.32 -45.74 -1.31
CA ALA A 16 -18.29 -44.88 -1.87
C ALA A 16 -18.52 -43.50 -1.24
N GLU A 17 -17.97 -43.32 -0.04
CA GLU A 17 -17.86 -42.01 0.57
C GLU A 17 -17.10 -41.14 -0.42
N ILE A 18 -17.83 -40.29 -1.15
CA ILE A 18 -17.24 -39.47 -2.20
C ILE A 18 -16.24 -38.57 -1.48
N ASN A 19 -14.95 -38.69 -1.83
CA ASN A 19 -13.89 -37.86 -1.28
C ASN A 19 -14.04 -36.40 -1.77
N MET A 20 -15.00 -35.68 -1.21
CA MET A 20 -15.32 -34.30 -1.56
C MET A 20 -14.34 -33.31 -0.93
N THR A 21 -13.74 -33.64 0.21
CA THR A 21 -12.84 -32.73 0.95
C THR A 21 -11.62 -32.30 0.12
N PRO A 22 -10.88 -33.21 -0.55
CA PRO A 22 -9.77 -32.79 -1.40
C PRO A 22 -10.24 -32.13 -2.71
N MET A 23 -11.41 -32.49 -3.22
CA MET A 23 -11.94 -31.92 -4.47
C MET A 23 -12.41 -30.47 -4.30
N VAL A 24 -13.02 -30.15 -3.16
CA VAL A 24 -13.46 -28.79 -2.83
C VAL A 24 -12.25 -27.87 -2.66
N ASP A 25 -11.16 -28.34 -2.06
CA ASP A 25 -9.94 -27.54 -1.87
C ASP A 25 -9.34 -27.07 -3.20
N VAL A 26 -9.19 -27.98 -4.17
CA VAL A 26 -8.68 -27.63 -5.51
C VAL A 26 -9.59 -26.61 -6.21
N MET A 27 -10.92 -26.78 -6.08
CA MET A 27 -11.88 -25.83 -6.65
C MET A 27 -11.82 -24.46 -5.97
N LEU A 28 -11.66 -24.42 -4.64
CA LEU A 28 -11.51 -23.17 -3.88
C LEU A 28 -10.19 -22.46 -4.23
N VAL A 29 -9.08 -23.19 -4.39
CA VAL A 29 -7.79 -22.64 -4.80
C VAL A 29 -7.89 -21.97 -6.17
N LEU A 30 -8.52 -22.62 -7.15
CA LEU A 30 -8.75 -22.02 -8.46
C LEU A 30 -9.62 -20.76 -8.36
N LEU A 31 -10.70 -20.81 -7.59
CA LEU A 31 -11.59 -19.67 -7.38
C LEU A 31 -10.85 -18.48 -6.75
N ILE A 32 -10.00 -18.73 -5.75
CA ILE A 32 -9.16 -17.70 -5.11
C ILE A 32 -8.17 -17.09 -6.11
N ILE A 33 -7.52 -17.90 -6.95
CA ILE A 33 -6.62 -17.41 -7.99
C ILE A 33 -7.37 -16.50 -8.98
N PHE A 34 -8.58 -16.89 -9.41
CA PHE A 34 -9.43 -16.05 -10.25
C PHE A 34 -9.83 -14.74 -9.54
N ILE A 35 -10.26 -14.80 -8.28
CA ILE A 35 -10.60 -13.61 -7.50
C ILE A 35 -9.42 -12.65 -7.38
N ILE A 36 -8.19 -13.14 -7.19
CA ILE A 36 -7.00 -12.30 -7.00
C ILE A 36 -6.50 -11.71 -8.32
N THR A 37 -6.66 -12.42 -9.43
CA THR A 37 -6.16 -11.98 -10.74
C THR A 37 -7.12 -11.03 -11.48
N LEU A 38 -8.41 -11.03 -11.14
CA LEU A 38 -9.42 -10.16 -11.75
C LEU A 38 -9.35 -8.66 -11.35
N PRO A 39 -9.05 -8.23 -10.09
CA PRO A 39 -9.10 -6.83 -9.68
C PRO A 39 -7.88 -6.01 -10.11
N LEU A 40 -7.34 -6.23 -11.31
CA LEU A 40 -6.21 -5.46 -11.84
C LEU A 40 -6.64 -4.12 -12.47
N ILE A 41 -7.93 -3.82 -12.51
CA ILE A 41 -8.47 -2.59 -13.10
C ILE A 41 -9.15 -1.77 -12.02
N GLN A 42 -8.36 -1.17 -11.13
CA GLN A 42 -8.87 -0.07 -10.31
C GLN A 42 -7.86 1.08 -10.26
N GLN A 43 -8.37 2.24 -10.68
CA GLN A 43 -7.91 3.61 -10.44
C GLN A 43 -6.57 4.03 -11.08
N ALA A 44 -6.65 4.51 -12.33
CA ALA A 44 -5.83 5.65 -12.72
C ALA A 44 -6.25 6.82 -11.80
N VAL A 45 -5.64 6.91 -10.62
CA VAL A 45 -5.81 8.06 -9.74
C VAL A 45 -5.37 9.25 -10.58
N LYS A 46 -6.32 10.10 -10.97
CA LYS A 46 -6.00 11.41 -11.51
C LYS A 46 -5.32 12.15 -10.36
N VAL A 47 -3.99 12.07 -10.34
CA VAL A 47 -3.18 12.84 -9.41
C VAL A 47 -3.26 14.27 -9.91
N GLU A 48 -4.24 15.01 -9.39
CA GLU A 48 -4.23 16.46 -9.51
C GLU A 48 -3.09 16.96 -8.64
N LEU A 49 -2.03 17.40 -9.31
CA LEU A 49 -0.91 18.05 -8.66
C LEU A 49 -1.45 19.27 -7.92
N PRO A 50 -1.24 19.38 -6.59
CA PRO A 50 -1.67 20.53 -5.83
C PRO A 50 -1.03 21.78 -6.44
N LYS A 51 -1.86 22.70 -6.92
CA LYS A 51 -1.38 24.01 -7.37
C LYS A 51 -0.75 24.67 -6.16
N ALA A 52 0.52 25.04 -6.29
CA ALA A 52 1.27 25.71 -5.23
C ALA A 52 0.63 27.07 -4.94
N ASN A 53 -0.33 27.10 -4.02
CA ASN A 53 -0.71 28.33 -3.35
C ASN A 53 0.42 28.62 -2.37
N SER A 54 1.28 29.56 -2.71
CA SER A 54 2.34 30.08 -1.84
C SER A 54 1.73 30.91 -0.71
N VAL A 55 0.92 30.27 0.13
CA VAL A 55 0.58 30.83 1.43
C VAL A 55 1.75 30.46 2.32
N ARG A 56 2.48 31.49 2.77
CA ARG A 56 3.54 31.37 3.77
C ARG A 56 2.92 30.75 5.02
N ASN A 57 3.04 29.43 5.15
CA ASN A 57 2.55 28.71 6.32
C ASN A 57 3.47 29.07 7.48
N GLU A 58 2.95 29.86 8.41
CA GLU A 58 3.55 30.02 9.72
C GLU A 58 3.53 28.65 10.41
N VAL A 59 4.71 28.11 10.68
CA VAL A 59 4.86 26.76 11.24
C VAL A 59 4.36 26.78 12.68
N LYS A 60 3.15 26.25 12.90
CA LYS A 60 2.62 25.96 14.24
C LYS A 60 3.48 24.84 14.86
N PRO A 61 3.94 24.96 16.12
CA PRO A 61 4.87 23.99 16.75
C PRO A 61 4.31 22.56 16.87
N GLU A 62 3.01 22.36 16.70
CA GLU A 62 2.32 21.06 16.74
C GLU A 62 2.60 20.19 15.49
N SER A 63 3.05 20.77 14.38
CA SER A 63 3.33 20.03 13.14
C SER A 63 4.66 19.28 13.13
N ALA A 64 5.56 19.53 14.08
CA ALA A 64 6.85 18.82 14.20
C ALA A 64 6.72 17.38 14.72
N GLN A 65 5.55 17.00 15.25
CA GLN A 65 5.29 15.68 15.83
C GLN A 65 4.51 14.73 14.91
N LYS A 66 4.06 15.19 13.73
CA LYS A 66 3.35 14.33 12.77
C LYS A 66 4.34 13.55 11.93
N GLU A 67 4.18 12.23 11.85
CA GLU A 67 4.84 11.42 10.83
C GLU A 67 3.97 11.36 9.56
N PRO A 68 4.54 11.64 8.38
CA PRO A 68 5.93 12.06 8.14
C PRO A 68 6.16 13.54 8.52
N GLN A 69 7.32 13.82 9.14
CA GLN A 69 7.69 15.19 9.51
C GLN A 69 7.74 16.09 8.27
N PRO A 70 7.16 17.31 8.32
CA PRO A 70 7.19 18.23 7.20
C PRO A 70 8.64 18.62 6.85
N GLU A 71 8.99 18.51 5.58
CA GLU A 71 10.33 18.84 5.08
C GLU A 71 10.43 20.35 4.87
N ILE A 72 11.44 20.97 5.49
CA ILE A 72 11.78 22.38 5.23
C ILE A 72 12.81 22.42 4.09
N ASN A 73 12.42 23.06 2.98
CA ASN A 73 13.31 23.33 1.85
C ASN A 73 13.93 24.73 1.96
N LEU A 74 15.24 24.77 2.19
CA LEU A 74 16.07 25.96 2.24
C LEU A 74 16.62 26.25 0.84
N ARG A 75 16.19 27.38 0.26
CA ARG A 75 16.78 27.90 -0.98
C ARG A 75 18.06 28.65 -0.63
N ALA A 76 19.20 28.07 -0.96
CA ALA A 76 20.49 28.67 -0.70
C ALA A 76 21.02 29.30 -2.00
N ASP A 77 21.29 30.60 -1.96
CA ASP A 77 21.99 31.32 -3.02
C ASP A 77 23.50 31.13 -2.85
N LYS A 78 24.23 31.03 -3.97
CA LYS A 78 25.70 30.87 -4.02
C LYS A 78 26.45 31.99 -3.29
N SER A 79 25.85 33.16 -3.12
CA SER A 79 26.43 34.34 -2.46
C SER A 79 26.24 34.39 -0.94
N VAL A 80 25.46 33.46 -0.37
CA VAL A 80 25.14 33.46 1.06
C VAL A 80 26.35 33.04 1.89
N LYS A 81 26.74 33.88 2.86
CA LYS A 81 27.83 33.55 3.80
C LYS A 81 27.44 32.34 4.67
N TYR A 82 28.41 31.48 4.93
CA TYR A 82 28.23 30.27 5.74
C TYR A 82 27.64 30.53 7.14
N GLU A 83 27.93 31.68 7.75
CA GLU A 83 27.40 32.09 9.06
C GLU A 83 25.86 32.07 9.10
N TYR A 84 25.21 32.58 8.05
CA TYR A 84 23.75 32.59 7.95
C TYR A 84 23.20 31.18 7.80
N VAL A 85 23.90 30.30 7.08
CA VAL A 85 23.53 28.88 6.94
C VAL A 85 23.59 28.19 8.30
N ALA A 86 24.66 28.41 9.05
CA ALA A 86 24.84 27.85 10.39
C ALA A 86 23.76 28.31 11.37
N GLN A 87 23.38 29.59 11.34
CA GLN A 87 22.31 30.12 12.18
C GLN A 87 20.96 29.46 11.88
N VAL A 88 20.64 29.24 10.61
CA VAL A 88 19.38 28.62 10.20
C VAL A 88 19.35 27.13 10.55
N LEU A 89 20.47 26.42 10.42
CA LEU A 89 20.61 25.05 10.91
C LEU A 89 20.40 24.96 12.44
N ALA A 90 20.97 25.90 13.19
CA ALA A 90 20.82 25.95 14.65
C ALA A 90 19.37 26.25 15.07
N ALA A 91 18.71 27.19 14.37
CA ALA A 91 17.30 27.51 14.63
C ALA A 91 16.37 26.34 14.32
N SER A 92 16.60 25.64 13.21
CA SER A 92 15.76 24.50 12.77
C SER A 92 15.88 23.30 13.71
N ARG A 93 17.09 23.01 14.22
CA ARG A 93 17.28 21.96 15.23
C ARG A 93 16.58 22.27 16.55
N ARG A 94 16.57 23.53 17.00
CA ARG A 94 15.87 23.95 18.22
C ARG A 94 14.35 23.81 18.12
N SER A 95 13.78 23.88 16.91
CA SER A 95 12.35 23.66 16.67
C SER A 95 11.98 22.19 16.46
N GLY A 96 12.92 21.25 16.65
CA GLY A 96 12.68 19.82 16.52
C GLY A 96 12.65 19.31 15.08
N LEU A 97 13.02 20.14 14.09
CA LEU A 97 12.99 19.79 12.68
C LEU A 97 14.35 19.22 12.27
N THR A 98 14.39 17.91 12.03
CA THR A 98 15.63 17.19 11.68
C THR A 98 15.78 17.02 10.17
N LYS A 99 14.69 17.12 9.40
CA LYS A 99 14.68 16.91 7.95
C LYS A 99 14.68 18.24 7.20
N LEU A 100 15.86 18.60 6.70
CA LEU A 100 16.11 19.82 5.94
C LEU A 100 16.56 19.45 4.51
N GLY A 101 15.86 19.98 3.52
CA GLY A 101 16.27 19.91 2.12
C GLY A 101 16.96 21.21 1.70
N PHE A 102 18.08 21.12 0.98
CA PHE A 102 18.72 22.30 0.39
C PHE A 102 18.50 22.27 -1.12
N VAL A 103 17.94 23.35 -1.67
CA VAL A 103 17.75 23.53 -3.11
C VAL A 103 18.65 24.68 -3.54
N THR A 104 19.66 24.37 -4.35
CA THR A 104 20.53 25.37 -4.98
C THR A 104 20.09 25.54 -6.44
N GLU A 105 19.61 26.73 -6.81
CA GLU A 105 19.34 27.04 -8.21
C GLU A 105 20.66 27.54 -8.83
N SER A 106 21.19 26.80 -9.83
CA SER A 106 22.29 27.31 -10.66
C SER A 106 21.68 28.19 -11.74
N ASN A 107 21.66 29.50 -11.49
CA ASN A 107 21.56 30.49 -12.56
C ASN A 107 22.80 30.40 -13.46
#